data_AF-J9F9W5-F1
#
_entry.id   AF-J9F9W5-F1
#
_cell.length_a   1.000
_cell.length_b   1.000
_cell.length_c   1.000
_cell.angle_alpha   90.00
_cell.angle_beta   90.00
_cell.angle_gamma   90.00
#
_symmetry.space_group_name_H-M   'P 1'
#
loop_
_entity.id
_entity.type
_entity.pdbx_description
1 polymer ?
#
loop_
_entity_poly.entity_id
_entity_poly.type
_entity_poly.pdbx_seq_one_letter_code
_entity_poly.pdbx_strand_id
1 'polypeptide(L)'
;MHHLKDEFHGKFMSLAHRLKKKTVAKIGMAKQGIFDHMSMAVMMHSNPGGYCVADMDVLSLRCYVVEFFGETAHAVMAPWDGKSALAAGRKFLDLIDARRECFTPDIHVNAVILDGGKAPNIIPDYCKIRIEFRTSSMSRLLKADEM
;
A
#
# COMPACT_ATOMS: atom_id res chain seq x y z
N MET A 1 -4.21 33.19 20.48
CA MET A 1 -2.99 32.33 20.45
C MET A 1 -1.73 33.02 20.98
N HIS A 2 -1.65 34.37 21.04
CA HIS A 2 -0.49 35.07 21.61
C HIS A 2 -0.35 34.96 23.13
N HIS A 3 -1.45 34.80 23.88
CA HIS A 3 -1.45 34.78 25.35
C HIS A 3 -0.86 33.51 25.98
N LEU A 4 -0.72 32.40 25.22
CA LEU A 4 -0.18 31.14 25.73
C LEU A 4 1.34 31.02 25.56
N LYS A 5 1.99 31.97 24.90
CA LYS A 5 3.44 31.91 24.67
C LYS A 5 4.23 32.01 25.97
N ASP A 6 3.74 32.81 26.91
CA ASP A 6 4.44 33.08 28.17
C ASP A 6 4.22 31.96 29.20
N GLU A 7 3.23 31.09 28.98
CA GLU A 7 2.90 29.94 29.83
C GLU A 7 3.57 28.63 29.38
N PHE A 8 4.08 28.57 28.14
CA PHE A 8 4.67 27.36 27.59
C PHE A 8 6.20 27.36 27.69
N HIS A 9 6.75 26.44 28.47
CA HIS A 9 8.18 26.18 28.55
C HIS A 9 8.53 24.91 27.73
N GLY A 10 8.91 25.08 26.46
CA GLY A 10 9.29 23.97 25.59
C GLY A 10 9.64 24.39 24.15
N LYS A 11 9.87 23.41 23.28
CA LYS A 11 10.10 23.62 21.84
C LYS A 11 8.97 23.00 21.04
N PHE A 12 8.40 23.77 20.10
CA PHE A 12 7.44 23.25 19.13
C PHE A 12 8.14 23.06 17.79
N MET A 13 8.02 21.86 17.20
CA MET A 13 8.55 21.57 15.87
C MET A 13 7.42 21.18 14.94
N SER A 14 7.28 21.92 13.83
CA SER A 14 6.35 21.55 12.76
C SER A 14 7.08 20.66 11.75
N LEU A 15 6.57 19.45 11.54
CA LEU A 15 7.09 18.52 10.55
C LEU A 15 6.12 18.46 9.36
N ALA A 16 6.47 19.16 8.29
CA ALA A 16 5.77 19.05 7.02
C ALA A 16 6.42 17.96 6.16
N HIS A 17 5.62 17.07 5.59
CA HIS A 17 6.11 16.11 4.62
C HIS A 17 5.39 16.28 3.28
N ARG A 18 6.15 16.13 2.19
CA ARG A 18 5.62 16.16 0.84
C ARG A 18 5.56 14.73 0.30
N LEU A 19 4.37 14.27 -0.10
CA LEU A 19 4.18 12.99 -0.81
C LEU A 19 4.71 13.13 -2.25
N LYS A 20 6.03 12.97 -2.45
CA LYS A 20 6.62 13.12 -3.79
C LYS A 20 6.51 11.86 -4.66
N LYS A 21 6.37 10.69 -4.04
CA LYS A 21 6.03 9.38 -4.64
C LYS A 21 5.18 8.63 -3.59
N LYS A 22 4.38 7.65 -4.01
CA LYS A 22 3.50 6.84 -3.14
C LYS A 22 4.30 5.98 -2.13
N THR A 23 5.05 6.60 -1.22
CA THR A 23 5.85 5.94 -0.18
C THR A 23 5.94 6.79 1.08
N VAL A 24 6.08 6.06 2.19
CA VAL A 24 5.77 6.46 3.56
C VAL A 24 6.84 7.39 4.14
N ALA A 25 6.67 8.70 3.96
CA ALA A 25 7.63 9.71 4.42
C ALA A 25 7.92 9.61 5.94
N LYS A 26 6.87 9.40 6.75
CA LYS A 26 7.00 9.30 8.21
C LYS A 26 7.86 8.10 8.66
N ILE A 27 7.80 6.97 7.95
CA ILE A 27 8.67 5.81 8.22
C ILE A 27 10.14 6.15 7.94
N GLY A 28 10.41 6.85 6.82
CA GLY A 28 11.76 7.31 6.49
C GLY A 28 12.31 8.30 7.53
N MET A 29 11.48 9.25 7.97
CA MET A 29 11.82 10.22 9.01
C MET A 29 12.14 9.54 10.35
N ALA A 30 11.34 8.54 10.74
CA ALA A 30 11.61 7.74 11.94
C ALA A 30 12.93 6.97 11.84
N LYS A 31 13.24 6.36 10.69
CA LYS A 31 14.54 5.71 10.46
C LYS A 31 15.74 6.67 10.55
N GLN A 32 15.53 7.95 10.28
CA GLN A 32 16.55 9.00 10.38
C GLN A 32 16.65 9.58 11.79
N GLY A 33 15.91 9.06 12.77
CA GLY A 33 15.93 9.53 14.15
C GLY A 33 15.28 10.89 14.38
N ILE A 34 14.48 11.39 13.43
CA ILE A 34 13.87 12.73 13.52
C ILE A 34 12.99 12.87 14.78
N PHE A 35 12.41 11.77 15.26
CA PHE A 35 11.54 11.76 16.43
C PHE A 35 12.25 11.41 17.75
N ASP A 36 13.52 10.98 17.72
CA ASP A 36 14.22 10.37 18.88
C ASP A 36 14.43 11.35 20.05
N HIS A 37 14.41 12.65 19.75
CA HIS A 37 14.57 13.72 20.74
C HIS A 37 13.27 14.47 21.05
N MET A 38 12.13 13.95 20.59
CA MET A 38 10.81 14.55 20.86
C MET A 38 10.17 13.89 22.09
N SER A 39 9.64 14.69 23.01
CA SER A 39 8.84 14.17 24.13
C SER A 39 7.46 13.65 23.68
N MET A 40 6.93 14.21 22.58
CA MET A 40 5.61 13.86 22.03
C MET A 40 5.54 14.24 20.55
N ALA A 41 4.88 13.41 19.74
CA ALA A 41 4.53 13.72 18.36
C ALA A 41 3.00 13.67 18.19
N VAL A 42 2.40 14.77 17.76
CA VAL A 42 0.94 14.89 17.58
C VAL A 42 0.61 15.00 16.10
N MET A 43 -0.44 14.30 15.66
CA MET A 43 -0.98 14.39 14.31
C MET A 43 -2.49 14.66 14.37
N MET A 44 -2.99 15.50 13.49
CA MET A 44 -4.41 15.72 13.29
C MET A 44 -4.76 15.38 11.85
N HIS A 45 -5.86 14.65 11.65
CA HIS A 45 -6.42 14.37 10.34
C HIS A 45 -7.90 14.78 10.36
N SER A 46 -8.33 15.60 9.41
CA SER A 46 -9.74 15.98 9.29
C SER A 46 -10.57 14.78 8.82
N ASN A 47 -11.70 14.55 9.46
CA ASN A 47 -12.68 13.52 9.09
C ASN A 47 -14.06 14.21 8.90
N PRO A 48 -14.93 13.77 7.97
CA PRO A 48 -16.24 14.40 7.76
C PRO A 48 -17.22 14.27 8.94
N GLY A 49 -16.88 13.52 9.98
CA GLY A 49 -17.80 13.16 11.08
C GLY A 49 -18.28 14.31 11.95
N GLY A 50 -17.70 15.52 11.85
CA GLY A 50 -18.14 16.69 12.61
C GLY A 50 -17.79 16.68 14.11
N TYR A 51 -17.06 15.67 14.58
CA TYR A 51 -16.52 15.58 15.93
C TYR A 51 -15.05 15.14 15.91
N CYS A 52 -14.33 15.44 16.99
CA CYS A 52 -12.96 15.00 17.19
C CYS A 52 -12.94 13.58 17.77
N VAL A 53 -12.08 12.72 17.20
CA VAL A 53 -11.78 11.39 17.74
C VAL A 53 -10.32 11.41 18.19
N ALA A 54 -10.11 11.23 19.49
CA ALA A 54 -8.78 11.00 20.05
C ALA A 54 -8.47 9.50 20.01
N ASP A 55 -7.17 9.16 20.02
CA ASP A 55 -6.68 7.79 20.14
C ASP A 55 -7.23 6.83 19.06
N MET A 56 -7.22 7.29 17.80
CA MET A 56 -7.64 6.48 16.66
C MET A 56 -6.54 5.51 16.25
N ASP A 57 -6.84 4.23 16.32
CA ASP A 57 -6.03 3.19 15.70
C ASP A 57 -6.21 3.17 14.18
N VAL A 58 -5.09 2.99 13.47
CA VAL A 58 -5.05 2.79 12.02
C VAL A 58 -4.37 1.45 11.71
N LEU A 59 -4.90 0.73 10.72
CA LEU A 59 -4.36 -0.57 10.34
C LEU A 59 -2.92 -0.47 9.82
N SER A 60 -2.11 -1.46 10.16
CA SER A 60 -0.81 -1.66 9.54
C SER A 60 -0.99 -2.04 8.08
N LEU A 61 -0.08 -1.62 7.20
CA LEU A 61 -0.19 -1.80 5.76
C LEU A 61 1.14 -2.28 5.15
N ARG A 62 1.05 -3.25 4.23
CA ARG A 62 2.11 -3.62 3.28
C ARG A 62 1.59 -3.51 1.86
N CYS A 63 2.43 -3.03 0.96
CA CYS A 63 2.10 -2.84 -0.45
C CYS A 63 3.12 -3.58 -1.31
N TYR A 64 2.64 -4.39 -2.24
CA TYR A 64 3.45 -5.10 -3.20
C TYR A 64 3.13 -4.63 -4.61
N VAL A 65 4.17 -4.62 -5.44
CA VAL A 65 4.05 -4.50 -6.89
C VAL A 65 4.50 -5.84 -7.46
N VAL A 66 3.60 -6.48 -8.21
CA VAL A 66 3.85 -7.77 -8.84
C VAL A 66 3.83 -7.56 -10.34
N GLU A 67 4.90 -8.00 -11.01
CA GLU A 67 5.11 -7.83 -12.44
C GLU A 67 5.21 -9.20 -13.09
N PHE A 68 4.41 -9.42 -14.13
CA PHE A 68 4.41 -10.62 -14.95
C PHE A 68 4.98 -10.26 -16.32
N PHE A 69 5.88 -11.12 -16.80
CA PHE A 69 6.53 -11.00 -18.09
C PHE A 69 6.23 -12.24 -18.92
N GLY A 70 5.93 -12.03 -20.18
CA GLY A 70 5.53 -13.05 -21.14
C GLY A 70 6.07 -12.73 -22.52
N GLU A 71 5.40 -13.23 -23.54
CA GLU A 71 5.82 -13.13 -24.95
C GLU A 71 4.62 -12.72 -25.80
N THR A 72 4.84 -11.72 -26.64
CA THR A 72 3.80 -11.17 -27.51
C THR A 72 3.57 -12.07 -28.72
N ALA A 73 2.32 -12.16 -29.15
CA ALA A 73 1.93 -12.84 -30.38
C ALA A 73 0.66 -12.20 -30.93
N HIS A 74 0.44 -12.36 -32.24
CA HIS A 74 -0.82 -11.95 -32.84
C HIS A 74 -1.94 -12.87 -32.34
N ALA A 75 -2.97 -12.30 -31.71
CA ALA A 75 -3.98 -13.07 -30.97
C ALA A 75 -4.79 -14.06 -31.83
N VAL A 76 -4.85 -13.84 -33.15
CA VAL A 76 -5.54 -14.73 -34.11
C VAL A 76 -4.58 -15.59 -34.96
N MET A 77 -3.55 -15.00 -35.58
CA MET A 77 -2.69 -15.72 -36.53
C MET A 77 -1.83 -16.82 -35.89
N ALA A 78 -1.27 -16.55 -34.72
CA ALA A 78 -0.36 -17.47 -34.05
C ALA A 78 -0.40 -17.33 -32.51
N PRO A 79 -1.58 -17.45 -31.87
CA PRO A 79 -1.69 -17.27 -30.42
C PRO A 79 -0.89 -18.29 -29.61
N TRP A 80 -0.60 -19.47 -30.17
CA TRP A 80 0.19 -20.54 -29.52
C TRP A 80 1.67 -20.17 -29.33
N ASP A 81 2.19 -19.18 -30.04
CA ASP A 81 3.54 -18.67 -29.87
C ASP A 81 3.63 -17.62 -28.74
N GLY A 82 2.50 -17.17 -28.20
CA GLY A 82 2.43 -16.16 -27.15
C GLY A 82 2.41 -16.74 -25.74
N LYS A 83 2.92 -15.97 -24.77
CA LYS A 83 2.80 -16.25 -23.33
C LYS A 83 2.12 -15.09 -22.65
N SER A 84 0.83 -15.24 -22.33
CA SER A 84 0.02 -14.13 -21.82
C SER A 84 0.35 -13.76 -20.36
N ALA A 85 1.02 -12.61 -20.17
CA ALA A 85 1.24 -12.01 -18.87
C ALA A 85 -0.06 -11.55 -18.19
N LEU A 86 -1.04 -11.08 -18.97
CA LEU A 86 -2.37 -10.72 -18.44
C LEU A 86 -3.08 -11.96 -17.87
N ALA A 87 -3.03 -13.10 -18.55
CA ALA A 87 -3.62 -14.33 -18.05
C ALA A 87 -2.96 -14.77 -16.73
N ALA A 88 -1.62 -14.71 -16.65
CA ALA A 88 -0.88 -15.00 -15.42
C ALA A 88 -1.29 -14.06 -14.28
N GLY A 89 -1.37 -12.75 -14.53
CA GLY A 89 -1.79 -11.78 -13.52
C GLY A 89 -3.23 -11.97 -13.04
N ARG A 90 -4.17 -12.31 -13.94
CA ARG A 90 -5.54 -12.67 -13.55
C ARG A 90 -5.57 -13.92 -12.68
N LYS A 91 -4.82 -14.96 -13.06
CA LYS A 91 -4.74 -16.19 -12.27
C LYS A 91 -4.08 -15.98 -10.92
N PHE A 92 -3.10 -15.11 -10.82
CA PHE A 92 -2.56 -14.69 -9.54
C PHE A 92 -3.64 -14.07 -8.64
N LEU A 93 -4.48 -13.18 -9.16
CA LEU A 93 -5.58 -12.60 -8.37
C LEU A 93 -6.63 -13.65 -7.96
N ASP A 94 -7.02 -14.53 -8.89
CA ASP A 94 -7.92 -15.66 -8.58
C ASP A 94 -7.37 -16.51 -7.43
N LEU A 95 -6.05 -16.80 -7.44
CA LEU A 95 -5.39 -17.58 -6.39
C LEU A 95 -5.29 -16.84 -5.05
N ILE A 96 -5.09 -15.51 -5.07
CA ILE A 96 -5.16 -14.68 -3.86
C ILE A 96 -6.57 -14.72 -3.26
N ASP A 97 -7.61 -14.66 -4.10
CA ASP A 97 -8.98 -14.75 -3.62
C ASP A 97 -9.31 -16.14 -3.08
N ALA A 98 -8.83 -17.21 -3.72
CA ALA A 98 -8.93 -18.57 -3.21
C ALA A 98 -8.21 -18.75 -1.86
N ARG A 99 -7.09 -18.05 -1.65
CA ARG A 99 -6.33 -18.08 -0.40
C ARG A 99 -7.06 -17.42 0.77
N ARG A 100 -8.13 -16.65 0.53
CA ARG A 100 -8.86 -15.94 1.59
C ARG A 100 -9.41 -16.84 2.68
N GLU A 101 -9.73 -18.09 2.37
CA GLU A 101 -10.16 -19.08 3.37
C GLU A 101 -9.10 -19.34 4.46
N CYS A 102 -7.83 -19.10 4.15
CA CYS A 102 -6.74 -19.29 5.10
C CYS A 102 -6.28 -18.00 5.79
N PHE A 103 -6.87 -16.85 5.44
CA PHE A 103 -6.61 -15.60 6.14
C PHE A 103 -7.48 -15.49 7.39
N THR A 104 -6.95 -14.80 8.41
CA THR A 104 -7.78 -14.41 9.54
C THR A 104 -8.76 -13.30 9.11
N PRO A 105 -9.94 -13.18 9.75
CA PRO A 105 -10.97 -12.21 9.33
C PRO A 105 -10.54 -10.74 9.33
N ASP A 106 -9.47 -10.39 10.06
CA ASP A 106 -8.91 -9.04 10.14
C ASP A 106 -7.91 -8.71 9.03
N ILE A 107 -7.60 -9.66 8.15
CA ILE A 107 -6.73 -9.42 6.99
C ILE A 107 -7.58 -8.91 5.84
N HIS A 108 -7.26 -7.70 5.39
CA HIS A 108 -7.85 -7.09 4.22
C HIS A 108 -6.85 -7.10 3.06
N VAL A 109 -7.27 -7.62 1.91
CA VAL A 109 -6.47 -7.70 0.70
C VAL A 109 -7.18 -6.97 -0.44
N ASN A 110 -6.52 -5.99 -1.03
CA ASN A 110 -7.06 -5.19 -2.12
C ASN A 110 -6.03 -5.03 -3.23
N ALA A 111 -6.41 -5.32 -4.48
CA ALA A 111 -5.53 -5.24 -5.63
C ALA A 111 -6.10 -4.38 -6.76
N VAL A 112 -5.22 -3.82 -7.57
CA VAL A 112 -5.54 -3.15 -8.83
C VAL A 112 -4.55 -3.58 -9.91
N ILE A 113 -5.05 -3.83 -11.12
CA ILE A 113 -4.23 -4.01 -12.32
C ILE A 113 -3.85 -2.61 -12.82
N LEU A 114 -2.56 -2.30 -12.83
CA LEU A 114 -2.00 -1.03 -13.30
C LEU A 114 -1.67 -1.07 -14.80
N ASP A 115 -1.28 -2.24 -15.30
CA ASP A 115 -1.04 -2.51 -16.71
C ASP A 115 -1.50 -3.93 -17.02
N GLY A 116 -2.26 -4.12 -18.09
CA GLY A 116 -2.85 -5.40 -18.48
C GLY A 116 -2.79 -5.66 -19.97
N GLY A 117 -1.90 -4.97 -20.69
CA GLY A 117 -1.82 -5.01 -22.15
C GLY A 117 -2.32 -3.73 -22.82
N LYS A 118 -2.03 -3.61 -24.12
CA LYS A 118 -2.25 -2.38 -24.90
C LYS A 118 -3.35 -2.49 -25.95
N ALA A 119 -3.61 -3.67 -26.46
CA ALA A 119 -4.60 -3.90 -27.51
C ALA A 119 -5.14 -5.34 -27.45
N PRO A 120 -6.42 -5.58 -27.81
CA PRO A 120 -7.04 -6.90 -27.73
C PRO A 120 -6.55 -7.88 -28.81
N ASN A 121 -5.97 -7.39 -29.91
CA ASN A 121 -5.44 -8.22 -31.00
C ASN A 121 -3.99 -8.69 -30.77
N ILE A 122 -3.40 -8.36 -29.62
CA ILE A 122 -2.03 -8.70 -29.24
C ILE A 122 -2.07 -9.43 -27.90
N ILE A 123 -1.42 -10.59 -27.80
CA ILE A 123 -1.25 -11.29 -26.54
C ILE A 123 -0.37 -10.42 -25.61
N PRO A 124 -0.86 -9.99 -24.43
CA PRO A 124 -0.08 -9.13 -23.55
C PRO A 124 1.17 -9.84 -23.02
N ASP A 125 2.34 -9.27 -23.25
CA ASP A 125 3.65 -9.71 -22.76
C ASP A 125 4.02 -9.10 -21.40
N TYR A 126 3.23 -8.13 -20.93
CA TYR A 126 3.45 -7.48 -19.65
C TYR A 126 2.14 -7.24 -18.90
N CYS A 127 2.17 -7.51 -17.59
CA CYS A 127 1.09 -7.19 -16.66
C CYS A 127 1.67 -6.72 -15.33
N LYS A 128 1.13 -5.63 -14.78
CA LYS A 128 1.57 -5.03 -13.52
C LYS A 128 0.40 -4.90 -12.58
N ILE A 129 0.54 -5.48 -11.39
CA ILE A 129 -0.47 -5.44 -10.34
C ILE A 129 0.10 -4.73 -9.12
N ARG A 130 -0.72 -3.90 -8.48
CA ARG A 130 -0.44 -3.38 -7.14
C ARG A 130 -1.44 -3.99 -6.17
N ILE A 131 -0.95 -4.61 -5.11
CA ILE A 131 -1.74 -5.26 -4.08
C ILE A 131 -1.34 -4.74 -2.70
N GLU A 132 -2.33 -4.51 -1.84
CA GLU A 132 -2.15 -4.04 -0.48
C GLU A 132 -2.76 -5.06 0.50
N PHE A 133 -2.03 -5.34 1.57
CA PHE A 133 -2.46 -6.14 2.71
C PHE A 133 -2.55 -5.22 3.92
N ARG A 134 -3.65 -5.32 4.68
CA ARG A 134 -3.87 -4.59 5.92
C ARG A 134 -4.34 -5.51 7.04
N THR A 135 -3.84 -5.28 8.24
CA THR A 135 -4.26 -5.97 9.47
C THR A 135 -3.92 -5.09 10.68
N SER A 136 -4.36 -5.51 11.85
CA SER A 136 -4.24 -4.78 13.12
C SER A 136 -2.80 -4.47 13.55
N SER A 137 -1.77 -5.21 13.08
CA SER A 137 -0.38 -4.94 13.49
C SER A 137 0.67 -5.34 12.45
N MET A 138 1.87 -4.76 12.60
CA MET A 138 3.05 -5.14 11.84
C MET A 138 3.47 -6.59 12.06
N SER A 139 3.37 -7.10 13.29
CA SER A 139 3.70 -8.50 13.59
C SER A 139 2.75 -9.48 12.89
N ARG A 140 1.47 -9.12 12.73
CA ARG A 140 0.51 -9.91 11.97
C ARG A 140 0.78 -9.89 10.47
N LEU A 141 1.19 -8.75 9.91
CA LEU A 141 1.62 -8.68 8.51
C LEU A 141 2.78 -9.62 8.23
N LEU A 142 3.80 -9.63 9.09
CA LEU A 142 4.97 -10.52 8.91
C LEU A 142 4.57 -11.99 8.94
N LYS A 143 3.66 -12.37 9.84
CA LYS A 143 3.11 -13.74 9.85
C LYS A 143 2.35 -14.08 8.57
N ALA A 144 1.60 -13.13 8.01
CA ALA A 144 0.89 -13.35 6.76
C ALA A 144 1.84 -13.46 5.55
N ASP A 145 3.02 -12.82 5.60
CA ASP A 145 4.05 -12.92 4.56
C ASP A 145 4.80 -14.27 4.59
N GLU A 146 4.91 -14.90 5.76
CA GLU A 146 5.61 -16.19 5.95
C GLU A 146 4.75 -17.43 5.65
N MET A 147 3.45 -17.25 5.40
CA MET A 147 2.44 -18.32 5.25
C MET A 147 2.14 -18.74 3.82
#